data_AF-A0A3S1SPH5-F1
#
_entry.id   AF-A0A3S1SPH5-F1
#
_cell.length_a   1.000
_cell.length_b   1.000
_cell.length_c   1.000
_cell.angle_alpha   90.00
_cell.angle_beta   90.00
_cell.angle_gamma   90.00
#
_symmetry.space_group_name_H-M   'P 1'
#
loop_
_entity.id
_entity.type
_entity.pdbx_description
1 polymer ?
#
loop_
_entity_poly.entity_id
_entity_poly.type
_entity_poly.pdbx_seq_one_letter_code
_entity_poly.pdbx_strand_id
1 'polypeptide(L)' 'MAGLYLEEFVVGHVFQHTLRKTVTESDNMLFSVMTLNPQPLHIDFDFAAKSEWGKPLVNSL' A
#
# COMPACT_ATOMS: atom_id res chain seq x y z
N MET A 1 14.01 7.50 -13.89
CA MET A 1 13.22 8.36 -14.80
C MET A 1 13.47 9.77 -14.32
N ALA A 2 14.00 10.65 -15.17
CA ALA A 2 14.15 12.06 -14.79
C ALA A 2 12.75 12.63 -14.53
N GLY A 3 12.65 13.59 -13.61
CA GLY A 3 11.41 14.36 -13.45
C GLY A 3 11.14 15.17 -14.71
N LEU A 4 9.86 15.40 -14.99
CA LEU A 4 9.42 16.30 -16.04
C LEU A 4 9.01 17.63 -15.41
N TYR A 5 9.24 18.72 -16.13
CA TYR A 5 8.60 20.00 -15.87
C TYR A 5 7.17 20.00 -16.41
N LEU A 6 6.37 20.99 -16.00
CA LEU A 6 4.94 21.07 -16.33
C LEU A 6 4.70 21.06 -17.85
N GLU A 7 5.60 21.70 -18.61
CA GLU A 7 5.49 21.92 -20.04
C GLU A 7 5.79 20.67 -20.88
N GLU A 8 6.39 19.65 -20.27
CA GLU A 8 6.77 18.39 -20.92
C GLU A 8 5.65 17.33 -20.83
N PHE A 9 4.57 17.61 -20.08
CA PHE A 9 3.41 16.73 -20.00
C PHE A 9 2.52 16.85 -21.24
N VAL A 10 2.04 15.71 -21.74
CA VAL A 10 1.09 15.62 -22.86
C VAL A 10 -0.16 14.88 -22.40
N VAL A 11 -1.35 15.39 -22.78
CA VAL A 11 -2.62 14.73 -22.44
C VAL A 11 -2.65 13.32 -23.01
N GLY A 12 -2.98 12.34 -22.16
CA GLY A 12 -3.01 10.92 -22.51
C GLY A 12 -1.66 10.20 -22.39
N HIS A 13 -0.60 10.87 -21.94
CA HIS A 13 0.68 10.21 -21.67
C HIS A 13 0.54 9.17 -20.54
N VAL A 14 0.98 7.94 -20.81
CA VAL A 14 1.01 6.83 -19.85
C VAL A 14 2.44 6.56 -19.42
N PHE A 15 2.70 6.63 -18.12
CA PHE A 15 4.01 6.32 -17.54
C PHE A 15 4.03 4.91 -16.94
N GLN A 16 4.96 4.08 -17.41
CA GLN A 16 5.23 2.79 -16.80
C GLN A 16 6.43 2.90 -15.85
N HIS A 17 6.16 2.94 -14.55
CA HIS A 17 7.21 2.94 -13.54
C HIS A 17 7.92 1.58 -13.52
N THR A 18 9.25 1.60 -13.60
CA THR A 18 10.07 0.38 -13.67
C THR A 18 10.26 -0.30 -12.32
N LEU A 19 10.22 0.47 -11.23
CA LEU A 19 10.36 -0.05 -9.88
C LEU A 19 9.08 -0.76 -9.43
N ARG A 20 9.25 -1.95 -8.88
CA ARG A 20 8.19 -2.74 -8.25
C ARG A 20 8.67 -3.13 -6.86
N LYS A 21 7.76 -3.14 -5.89
CA LYS A 21 8.03 -3.56 -4.52
C LYS A 21 7.00 -4.59 -4.11
N THR A 22 7.45 -5.75 -3.65
CA THR A 22 6.59 -6.71 -2.95
C THR A 22 6.22 -6.12 -1.59
N VAL A 23 4.92 -6.03 -1.31
CA VAL A 23 4.44 -5.62 0.01
C VAL A 23 4.61 -6.79 0.96
N THR A 24 5.26 -6.53 2.09
CA THR A 24 5.45 -7.48 3.18
C THR A 24 4.58 -7.10 4.37
N GLU A 25 4.46 -8.01 5.34
CA GLU A 25 3.73 -7.75 6.59
C GLU A 25 4.31 -6.55 7.35
N SER A 26 5.64 -6.40 7.37
CA SER A 26 6.30 -5.27 8.02
C SER A 26 5.90 -3.92 7.43
N ASP A 27 5.65 -3.86 6.12
CA ASP A 27 5.18 -2.63 5.46
C ASP A 27 3.79 -2.25 5.94
N ASN A 28 2.88 -3.24 6.03
CA ASN A 28 1.52 -3.02 6.49
C ASN A 28 1.45 -2.60 7.95
N MET A 29 2.23 -3.26 8.80
CA MET A 29 2.32 -2.95 10.23
C MET A 29 2.90 -1.55 10.44
N LEU A 30 4.02 -1.24 9.77
CA LEU A 30 4.65 0.06 9.87
C LEU A 30 3.69 1.17 9.43
N PHE A 31 3.03 1.02 8.28
CA PHE A 31 2.07 2.01 7.78
C PHE A 31 0.91 2.21 8.75
N SER A 32 0.32 1.13 9.25
CA SER A 32 -0.80 1.18 10.21
C SER A 32 -0.43 1.87 11.51
N VAL A 33 0.81 1.68 11.99
CA VAL A 33 1.32 2.41 13.17
C VAL A 33 1.55 3.89 12.86
N MET A 34 2.18 4.21 11.72
CA MET A 34 2.45 5.60 11.32
C MET A 34 1.18 6.42 11.14
N THR A 35 0.12 5.82 10.62
CA THR A 35 -1.19 6.48 10.43
C THR A 35 -2.11 6.35 11.63
N LEU A 36 -1.70 5.67 12.70
CA LEU A 36 -2.54 5.32 13.85
C LEU A 36 -3.88 4.70 13.44
N ASN A 37 -3.87 3.75 12.50
CA ASN A 37 -5.05 2.97 12.13
C ASN A 37 -5.10 1.67 12.96
N PRO A 38 -5.97 1.55 13.99
CA PRO A 38 -6.00 0.40 14.88
C PRO A 38 -6.93 -0.73 14.39
N GLN A 39 -7.37 -0.70 13.12
CA GLN A 39 -8.31 -1.70 12.60
C GLN A 39 -7.69 -3.12 12.67
N PRO A 40 -8.26 -4.05 13.46
CA PRO A 40 -7.68 -5.38 13.68
C PRO A 40 -7.52 -6.20 12.40
N LEU A 41 -8.32 -5.94 11.35
CA LEU A 41 -8.14 -6.61 10.05
C LEU A 41 -6.76 -6.39 9.41
N HIS A 42 -6.02 -5.34 9.81
CA HIS A 42 -4.69 -5.03 9.29
C HIS A 42 -3.55 -5.49 10.22
N ILE A 43 -3.79 -5.52 11.53
CA ILE A 43 -2.73 -5.61 12.55
C ILE A 43 -2.87 -6.80 13.51
N ASP A 44 -3.98 -7.54 13.45
CA ASP A 44 -4.23 -8.69 14.32
C ASP A 44 -4.44 -9.95 13.47
N PHE A 45 -3.48 -10.87 13.56
CA PHE A 45 -3.51 -12.12 12.82
C PHE A 45 -4.60 -13.09 13.30
N ASP A 46 -4.90 -13.11 14.61
CA ASP A 46 -5.95 -13.98 15.14
C ASP A 46 -7.33 -13.49 14.69
N PHE A 47 -7.54 -12.17 14.72
CA PHE A 47 -8.75 -11.58 14.18
C PHE A 47 -8.87 -11.83 12.67
N ALA A 48 -7.82 -11.54 11.90
CA ALA A 48 -7.85 -11.65 10.46
C ALA A 48 -8.03 -13.11 9.97
N ALA A 49 -7.51 -14.11 10.70
CA ALA A 49 -7.71 -15.53 10.41
C ALA A 49 -9.19 -15.96 10.47
N LYS A 50 -10.02 -15.23 11.23
CA LYS A 50 -11.47 -15.46 11.36
C LYS A 50 -12.29 -14.69 10.34
N SER A 51 -11.67 -13.79 9.58
CA SER A 51 -12.31 -13.07 8.47
C SER A 51 -12.41 -13.95 7.22
N GLU A 52 -13.21 -13.51 6.23
CA GLU A 52 -13.33 -14.20 4.94
C GLU A 52 -11.99 -14.31 4.17
N TRP A 53 -11.01 -13.47 4.52
CA TRP A 53 -9.70 -13.44 3.86
C TRP A 53 -8.69 -14.42 4.48
N GLY A 54 -8.92 -14.83 5.73
CA GLY A 54 -8.03 -15.74 6.48
C GLY A 54 -6.62 -15.19 6.77
N LYS A 55 -6.34 -13.92 6.44
CA LYS A 55 -5.06 -13.24 6.65
C LYS A 55 -5.24 -11.72 6.71
N PRO A 56 -4.28 -10.98 7.28
CA PRO A 56 -4.37 -9.52 7.33
C PRO A 56 -4.51 -8.88 5.94
N LEU A 57 -5.41 -7.91 5.82
CA LEU A 57 -5.48 -7.05 4.64
C LEU A 57 -4.53 -5.87 4.75
N VAL A 58 -4.02 -5.40 3.62
CA VAL A 58 -3.21 -4.18 3.58
C VAL A 58 -4.09 -2.98 3.92
N ASN A 59 -3.61 -2.16 4.86
CA ASN A 59 -4.21 -0.90 5.24
C ASN A 59 -4.17 0.07 4.04
N SER A 60 -5.34 0.59 3.67
CA SER A 60 -5.54 1.44 2.49
C SER A 60 -5.82 2.91 2.84
N LEU A 61 -5.60 3.30 4.10
CA LEU A 61 -5.86 4.65 4.60
C LEU A 61 -4.98 5.72 3.94
#